data_AF-A0A0L6W7U0-F1
#
_entry.id   AF-A0A0L6W7U0-F1
#
_cell.length_a   1.000
_cell.length_b   1.000
_cell.length_c   1.000
_cell.angle_alpha   90.00
_cell.angle_beta   90.00
_cell.angle_gamma   90.00
#
_symmetry.space_group_name_H-M   'P 1'
#
loop_
_entity.id
_entity.type
_entity.pdbx_description
1 polymer ?
#
loop_
_entity_poly.entity_id
_entity_poly.type
_entity_poly.pdbx_seq_one_letter_code
_entity_poly.pdbx_strand_id
1 'polypeptide(L)'
;MNTNRGSAVPAQGPQTSAEFIPPISAVAANSTSIVTPTSLRTRFPDIEAAVITAIIMHEFKAADLHKLDPTNRDKEVAYTFNGTTNQFEISNRAAKEYKNPFSVIVPLQRYFNVLGFHLPKSNDVPFVFYEYTAHLMELIAEFEWSAVFQYHSVFFNCRRSEMATGDYSGWGIPATDLLSKHVYAYRKAMPGKQPRTAGNMRTSSPTDVCRKYNEGKCTVTPCPWGRPHSCATCGKMGHGKHQHKD
;
A
#
# COMPACT_ATOMS: atom_id res chain seq x y z
N MET A 1 69.46 -6.21 58.63
CA MET A 1 70.44 -7.31 58.45
C MET A 1 69.69 -8.62 58.22
N ASN A 2 70.25 -9.49 57.37
CA ASN A 2 69.85 -10.87 57.03
C ASN A 2 68.78 -11.13 55.95
N THR A 3 69.28 -11.14 54.72
CA THR A 3 69.26 -12.22 53.70
C THR A 3 68.32 -13.44 53.83
N ASN A 4 67.63 -13.69 52.71
CA ASN A 4 67.61 -14.89 51.85
C ASN A 4 66.44 -15.91 51.86
N ARG A 5 66.06 -16.23 50.61
CA ARG A 5 65.70 -17.53 50.01
C ARG A 5 64.25 -18.04 50.07
N GLY A 6 63.71 -18.33 48.88
CA GLY A 6 62.64 -19.32 48.67
C GLY A 6 61.91 -19.18 47.34
N SER A 7 62.31 -19.98 46.34
CA SER A 7 61.72 -20.08 45.00
C SER A 7 60.31 -20.70 44.98
N ALA A 8 59.44 -20.23 44.07
CA ALA A 8 58.47 -21.05 43.32
C ALA A 8 57.84 -20.24 42.16
N VAL A 9 57.74 -20.86 40.98
CA VAL A 9 57.02 -20.43 39.76
C VAL A 9 56.22 -21.67 39.31
N PRO A 10 55.09 -21.61 38.55
CA PRO A 10 54.09 -20.57 38.33
C PRO A 10 52.65 -21.05 38.66
N ALA A 11 51.69 -20.13 38.76
CA ALA A 11 50.28 -20.45 38.50
C ALA A 11 49.78 -19.53 37.40
N GLN A 12 49.53 -20.09 36.22
CA GLN A 12 48.88 -19.43 35.08
C GLN A 12 47.46 -19.02 35.49
N GLY A 13 47.24 -17.71 35.63
CA GLY A 13 45.91 -17.12 35.53
C GLY A 13 45.56 -16.86 34.07
N PRO A 14 44.28 -16.95 33.68
CA PRO A 14 43.85 -16.90 32.28
C PRO A 14 44.18 -15.54 31.66
N GLN A 15 44.85 -15.59 30.51
CA GLN A 15 44.98 -14.44 29.61
C GLN A 15 43.59 -14.03 29.16
N THR A 16 43.11 -12.89 29.65
CA THR A 16 42.08 -12.14 28.96
C THR A 16 42.77 -11.47 27.78
N SER A 17 42.46 -11.98 26.59
CA SER A 17 42.80 -11.34 25.32
C SER A 17 42.16 -9.96 25.29
N ALA A 18 42.93 -8.94 25.68
CA ALA A 18 42.62 -7.57 25.32
C ALA A 18 42.85 -7.47 23.81
N GLU A 19 41.77 -7.66 23.07
CA GLU A 19 41.71 -7.48 21.63
C GLU A 19 42.06 -6.02 21.33
N PHE A 20 43.23 -5.83 20.72
CA PHE A 20 43.75 -4.53 20.32
C PHE A 20 42.88 -4.03 19.16
N ILE A 21 41.84 -3.25 19.46
CA ILE A 21 41.05 -2.56 18.45
C ILE A 21 41.90 -1.40 17.92
N PRO A 22 42.34 -1.40 16.65
CA PRO A 22 43.05 -0.25 16.12
C PRO A 22 42.07 0.94 16.04
N PRO A 23 42.55 2.18 16.27
CA PRO A 23 41.70 3.35 16.11
C PRO A 23 41.26 3.44 14.65
N ILE A 24 39.95 3.46 14.43
CA ILE A 24 39.36 3.80 13.14
C ILE A 24 39.79 5.23 12.84
N SER A 25 40.75 5.40 11.93
CA SER A 25 41.07 6.70 11.36
C SER A 25 39.78 7.28 10.76
N ALA A 26 39.24 8.29 11.44
CA ALA A 26 38.20 9.14 10.91
C ALA A 26 38.78 9.93 9.73
N VAL A 27 38.76 9.33 8.54
CA VAL A 27 38.91 10.08 7.30
C VAL A 27 37.60 10.82 7.10
N ALA A 28 37.59 12.09 7.50
CA ALA A 28 36.60 13.05 7.08
C ALA A 28 36.62 13.14 5.55
N ALA A 29 35.74 12.40 4.90
CA ALA A 29 35.44 12.54 3.48
C ALA A 29 34.01 13.09 3.35
N ASN A 30 33.88 14.39 3.62
CA ASN A 30 32.76 15.20 3.15
C ASN A 30 32.86 15.34 1.63
N SER A 31 32.61 14.25 0.92
CA SER A 31 32.43 14.23 -0.51
C SER A 31 31.11 13.53 -0.77
N THR A 32 30.06 14.30 -0.97
CA THR A 32 28.78 13.84 -1.51
C THR A 32 29.08 13.28 -2.90
N SER A 33 29.34 11.97 -3.01
CA SER A 33 29.61 11.32 -4.29
C SER A 33 28.31 11.24 -5.06
N ILE A 34 28.02 12.29 -5.81
CA ILE A 34 26.91 12.36 -6.75
C ILE A 34 27.24 11.41 -7.90
N VAL A 35 26.43 10.37 -8.07
CA VAL A 35 26.59 9.41 -9.17
C VAL A 35 26.25 10.12 -10.49
N THR A 36 27.14 10.05 -11.48
CA THR A 36 27.00 10.82 -12.72
C THR A 36 25.86 10.30 -13.59
N PRO A 37 25.19 11.17 -14.37
CA PRO A 37 24.07 10.79 -15.25
C PRO A 37 24.38 9.65 -16.22
N THR A 38 25.64 9.50 -16.64
CA THR A 38 26.10 8.41 -17.52
C THR A 38 25.92 7.04 -16.88
N SER A 39 26.28 6.89 -15.59
CA SER A 39 26.08 5.63 -14.85
C SER A 39 24.60 5.34 -14.53
N LEU A 40 23.78 6.37 -14.34
CA LEU A 40 22.33 6.22 -14.20
C LEU A 40 21.69 5.68 -15.47
N ARG A 41 22.09 6.18 -16.65
CA ARG A 41 21.58 5.66 -17.93
C ARG A 41 21.97 4.21 -18.16
N THR A 42 23.16 3.79 -17.75
CA THR A 42 23.57 2.38 -17.84
C THR A 42 22.72 1.49 -16.92
N ARG A 43 22.34 2.00 -15.74
CA ARG A 43 21.52 1.24 -14.77
C ARG A 43 20.04 1.20 -15.15
N PHE A 44 19.53 2.27 -15.76
CA PHE A 44 18.12 2.44 -16.14
C PHE A 44 18.00 2.73 -17.65
N PRO A 45 18.39 1.78 -18.53
CA PRO A 45 18.39 1.98 -19.98
C PRO A 45 16.98 2.10 -20.56
N ASP A 46 15.97 1.64 -19.82
CA ASP A 46 14.55 1.69 -20.18
C ASP A 46 13.86 2.99 -19.72
N ILE A 47 14.58 3.92 -19.10
CA ILE A 47 14.05 5.23 -18.72
C ILE A 47 14.69 6.29 -19.61
N GLU A 48 13.86 7.17 -20.18
CA GLU A 48 14.38 8.27 -20.98
C GLU A 48 15.33 9.14 -20.17
N ALA A 49 16.39 9.58 -20.82
CA ALA A 49 17.40 10.41 -20.18
C ALA A 49 16.85 11.70 -19.59
N ALA A 50 15.91 12.35 -20.30
CA ALA A 50 15.26 13.57 -19.82
C ALA A 50 14.46 13.32 -18.54
N VAL A 51 13.80 12.15 -18.45
CA VAL A 51 13.08 11.72 -17.25
C VAL A 51 14.04 11.48 -16.08
N ILE A 52 15.17 10.78 -16.31
CA ILE A 52 16.20 10.59 -15.28
C ILE A 52 16.70 11.94 -14.76
N THR A 53 17.04 12.87 -15.67
CA THR A 53 17.49 14.22 -15.30
C THR A 53 16.43 14.95 -14.48
N ALA A 54 15.16 14.91 -14.90
CA ALA A 54 14.08 15.54 -14.16
C ALA A 54 13.91 14.95 -12.74
N ILE A 55 14.16 13.65 -12.55
CA ILE A 55 14.09 13.03 -11.22
C ILE A 55 15.22 13.52 -10.32
N ILE A 56 16.47 13.47 -10.79
CA ILE A 56 17.63 13.85 -9.98
C ILE A 56 17.68 15.36 -9.68
N MET A 57 17.10 16.18 -10.57
CA MET A 57 16.95 17.62 -10.35
C MET A 57 15.70 17.96 -9.53
N HIS A 58 14.94 16.96 -9.08
CA HIS A 58 13.67 17.12 -8.39
C HIS A 58 12.64 17.96 -9.17
N GLU A 59 12.65 17.92 -10.50
CA GLU A 59 11.71 18.60 -11.41
C GLU A 59 10.56 17.70 -11.88
N PHE A 60 10.69 16.39 -11.69
CA PHE A 60 9.72 15.38 -12.11
C PHE A 60 8.42 15.47 -11.30
N LYS A 61 7.27 15.57 -11.97
CA LYS A 61 5.96 15.79 -11.34
C LYS A 61 5.14 14.50 -11.22
N ALA A 62 4.19 14.48 -10.30
CA ALA A 62 3.27 13.34 -10.12
C ALA A 62 2.52 12.97 -11.42
N ALA A 63 2.14 13.97 -12.23
CA ALA A 63 1.44 13.77 -13.49
C ALA A 63 2.28 13.03 -14.55
N ASP A 64 3.61 13.06 -14.42
CA ASP A 64 4.55 12.42 -15.34
C ASP A 64 4.92 10.99 -14.90
N LEU A 65 4.47 10.54 -13.72
CA LEU A 65 4.85 9.25 -13.13
C LEU A 65 4.61 8.08 -14.10
N HIS A 66 3.56 8.13 -14.94
CA HIS A 66 3.26 7.13 -15.97
C HIS A 66 4.41 6.88 -16.95
N LYS A 67 5.31 7.85 -17.18
CA LYS A 67 6.50 7.70 -18.03
C LYS A 67 7.50 6.69 -17.49
N LEU A 68 7.42 6.36 -16.21
CA LEU A 68 8.24 5.34 -15.57
C LEU A 68 7.62 3.94 -15.67
N ASP A 69 6.35 3.82 -16.11
CA ASP A 69 5.68 2.54 -16.29
C ASP A 69 6.17 1.85 -17.58
N PRO A 70 6.85 0.71 -17.50
CA PRO A 70 7.30 -0.01 -18.68
C PRO A 70 6.13 -0.50 -19.55
N THR A 71 4.92 -0.65 -18.99
CA THR A 71 3.72 -1.07 -19.72
C THR A 71 3.02 0.08 -20.48
N ASN A 72 3.44 1.32 -20.27
CA ASN A 72 2.94 2.50 -20.98
C ASN A 72 3.84 2.94 -22.15
N ARG A 73 5.02 2.33 -22.34
CA ARG A 73 5.92 2.63 -23.46
C ARG A 73 5.29 2.39 -24.83
N ASP A 74 4.58 1.27 -25.02
CA ASP A 74 3.96 0.93 -26.32
C ASP A 74 2.68 1.73 -26.62
N LYS A 75 2.34 2.68 -25.76
CA LYS A 75 1.03 3.31 -25.66
C LYS A 75 1.09 4.82 -25.88
N GLU A 76 2.29 5.38 -26.02
CA GLU A 76 2.55 6.83 -26.08
C GLU A 76 1.94 7.49 -27.32
N VAL A 77 1.62 6.72 -28.36
CA VAL A 77 1.00 7.22 -29.60
C VAL A 77 -0.15 6.34 -30.04
N ALA A 78 -1.30 6.42 -29.36
CA ALA A 78 -2.55 5.92 -29.92
C ALA A 78 -3.31 7.06 -30.59
N TYR A 79 -3.10 7.21 -31.90
CA TYR A 79 -4.02 7.96 -32.74
C TYR A 79 -5.33 7.18 -32.82
N THR A 80 -6.40 7.74 -32.26
CA THR A 80 -7.74 7.20 -32.46
C THR A 80 -8.39 7.96 -33.61
N PHE A 81 -8.69 7.24 -34.69
CA PHE A 81 -9.46 7.80 -35.79
C PHE A 81 -10.92 7.94 -35.36
N ASN A 82 -11.41 9.18 -35.29
CA ASN A 82 -12.81 9.46 -35.02
C ASN A 82 -13.57 9.39 -36.36
N GLY A 83 -14.25 8.26 -36.60
CA GLY A 83 -15.03 8.05 -37.83
C GLY A 83 -16.23 8.99 -38.00
N THR A 84 -16.62 9.72 -36.95
CA THR A 84 -17.73 10.69 -37.01
C THR A 84 -17.25 12.08 -37.44
N THR A 85 -16.02 12.47 -37.08
CA THR A 85 -15.44 13.78 -37.45
C THR A 85 -14.40 13.67 -38.58
N ASN A 86 -14.06 12.46 -39.03
CA ASN A 86 -12.96 12.18 -39.98
C ASN A 86 -11.63 12.80 -39.56
N GLN A 87 -11.38 12.90 -38.26
CA GLN A 87 -10.16 13.48 -37.70
C GLN A 87 -9.42 12.44 -36.85
N PHE A 88 -8.09 12.55 -36.86
CA PHE A 88 -7.25 11.85 -35.92
C PHE A 88 -7.23 12.64 -34.62
N GLU A 89 -7.84 12.09 -33.58
CA GLU A 89 -7.80 12.67 -32.25
C GLU A 89 -6.62 12.07 -31.47
N ILE A 90 -5.79 12.96 -30.93
CA ILE A 90 -4.84 12.60 -29.88
C ILE A 90 -5.68 12.41 -28.62
N SER A 91 -5.97 11.16 -28.27
CA SER A 91 -6.76 10.88 -27.06
C SER A 91 -5.97 11.38 -25.85
N ASN A 92 -6.49 12.37 -25.12
CA ASN A 92 -5.88 12.90 -23.90
C ASN A 92 -5.82 11.78 -22.84
N ARG A 93 -4.66 11.12 -22.74
CA ARG A 93 -4.46 9.83 -22.07
C ARG A 93 -4.18 9.93 -20.56
N ALA A 94 -3.88 11.12 -20.03
CA ALA A 94 -3.56 11.31 -18.61
C ALA A 94 -4.68 10.80 -17.67
N ALA A 95 -5.95 10.95 -18.06
CA ALA A 95 -7.09 10.41 -17.30
C ALA A 95 -7.27 8.88 -17.45
N LYS A 96 -6.69 8.26 -18.47
CA LYS A 96 -6.69 6.80 -18.67
C LYS A 96 -5.52 6.09 -17.99
N GLU A 97 -4.43 6.80 -17.71
CA GLU A 97 -3.19 6.21 -17.20
C GLU A 97 -3.31 5.82 -15.74
N TYR A 98 -3.99 6.63 -14.93
CA TYR A 98 -4.08 6.41 -13.47
C TYR A 98 -5.36 5.69 -13.01
N LYS A 99 -5.81 4.67 -13.76
CA LYS A 99 -7.08 3.99 -13.48
C LYS A 99 -7.08 3.07 -12.27
N ASN A 100 -5.91 2.63 -11.81
CA ASN A 100 -5.78 1.68 -10.72
C ASN A 100 -4.58 2.04 -9.81
N PRO A 101 -4.55 1.59 -8.56
CA PRO A 101 -3.43 1.89 -7.67
C PRO A 101 -2.05 1.50 -8.21
N PHE A 102 -1.94 0.39 -8.94
CA PHE A 102 -0.67 -0.10 -9.48
C PHE A 102 -0.05 0.83 -10.53
N SER A 103 -0.87 1.61 -11.25
CA SER A 103 -0.40 2.65 -12.17
C SER A 103 0.34 3.80 -11.48
N VAL A 104 0.26 3.90 -10.15
CA VAL A 104 1.08 4.80 -9.33
C VAL A 104 2.17 4.05 -8.60
N ILE A 105 1.84 2.93 -7.93
CA ILE A 105 2.78 2.22 -7.05
C ILE A 105 4.01 1.71 -7.83
N VAL A 106 3.81 1.08 -8.99
CA VAL A 106 4.92 0.53 -9.78
C VAL A 106 5.84 1.64 -10.31
N PRO A 107 5.31 2.72 -10.92
CA PRO A 107 6.14 3.82 -11.36
C PRO A 107 6.79 4.63 -10.23
N LEU A 108 6.12 4.73 -9.07
CA LEU A 108 6.67 5.35 -7.85
C LEU A 108 7.89 4.58 -7.33
N GLN A 109 7.84 3.24 -7.31
CA GLN A 109 9.00 2.43 -6.95
C GLN A 109 10.19 2.69 -7.86
N ARG A 110 9.95 2.85 -9.18
CA ARG A 110 11.01 3.20 -10.13
C ARG A 110 11.58 4.60 -9.88
N TYR A 111 10.72 5.57 -9.56
CA TYR A 111 11.15 6.91 -9.17
C TYR A 111 12.14 6.86 -7.99
N PHE A 112 11.79 6.15 -6.91
CA PHE A 112 12.65 6.03 -5.74
C PHE A 112 13.91 5.19 -5.98
N ASN A 113 13.88 4.20 -6.88
CA ASN A 113 15.07 3.45 -7.27
C ASN A 113 16.09 4.35 -7.99
N VAL A 114 15.64 5.22 -8.91
CA VAL A 114 16.51 6.19 -9.59
C VAL A 114 17.13 7.14 -8.56
N LEU A 115 16.30 7.67 -7.65
CA LEU A 115 16.73 8.59 -6.62
C LEU A 115 17.72 7.97 -5.62
N GLY A 116 17.42 6.77 -5.12
CA GLY A 116 18.29 6.05 -4.19
C GLY A 116 19.63 5.65 -4.82
N PHE A 117 19.64 5.30 -6.10
CA PHE A 117 20.89 5.05 -6.83
C PHE A 117 21.71 6.33 -7.03
N HIS A 118 21.06 7.46 -7.26
CA HIS A 118 21.72 8.76 -7.38
C HIS A 118 22.33 9.23 -6.04
N LEU A 119 21.71 8.87 -4.92
CA LEU A 119 22.08 9.28 -3.57
C LEU A 119 22.50 8.08 -2.71
N PRO A 120 23.58 7.36 -3.07
CA PRO A 120 23.94 6.08 -2.43
C PRO A 120 24.37 6.21 -0.96
N LYS A 121 24.64 7.43 -0.49
CA LYS A 121 24.98 7.73 0.92
C LYS A 121 23.77 8.13 1.76
N SER A 122 22.61 8.32 1.14
CA SER A 122 21.37 8.59 1.87
C SER A 122 20.73 7.27 2.26
N ASN A 123 20.78 6.96 3.55
CA ASN A 123 20.06 5.80 4.10
C ASN A 123 18.54 6.08 4.21
N ASP A 124 18.13 7.34 4.06
CA ASP A 124 16.77 7.78 4.29
C ASP A 124 15.85 7.47 3.11
N VAL A 125 16.36 7.55 1.87
CA VAL A 125 15.54 7.38 0.65
C VAL A 125 14.78 6.03 0.61
N PRO A 126 15.42 4.87 0.87
CA PRO A 126 14.70 3.60 0.92
C PRO A 126 13.67 3.57 2.05
N PHE A 127 14.00 4.13 3.22
CA PHE A 127 13.12 4.10 4.39
C PHE A 127 11.84 4.91 4.14
N VAL A 128 11.99 6.15 3.70
CA VAL A 128 10.84 7.03 3.42
C VAL A 128 9.98 6.53 2.26
N PHE A 129 10.57 5.81 1.29
CA PHE A 129 9.82 5.11 0.26
C PHE A 129 8.88 4.05 0.85
N TYR A 130 9.38 3.23 1.78
CA TYR A 130 8.56 2.18 2.40
C TYR A 130 7.46 2.77 3.27
N GLU A 131 7.76 3.78 4.09
CA GLU A 131 6.76 4.46 4.92
C GLU A 131 5.66 5.07 4.06
N TYR A 132 6.03 5.81 3.00
CA TYR A 132 5.06 6.44 2.13
C TYR A 132 4.21 5.41 1.36
N THR A 133 4.84 4.34 0.87
CA THR A 133 4.12 3.28 0.14
C THR A 133 3.15 2.53 1.06
N ALA A 134 3.54 2.25 2.31
CA ALA A 134 2.66 1.65 3.30
C ALA A 134 1.44 2.55 3.58
N HIS A 135 1.67 3.83 3.86
CA HIS A 135 0.61 4.82 4.05
C HIS A 135 -0.34 4.88 2.84
N LEU A 136 0.22 4.92 1.63
CA LEU A 136 -0.58 4.96 0.42
C LEU A 136 -1.45 3.71 0.26
N MET A 137 -0.92 2.52 0.59
CA MET A 137 -1.65 1.26 0.57
C MET A 137 -2.78 1.20 1.60
N GLU A 138 -2.58 1.76 2.80
CA GLU A 138 -3.63 1.91 3.81
C GLU A 138 -4.76 2.81 3.28
N LEU A 139 -4.42 3.96 2.69
CA LEU A 139 -5.40 4.83 2.07
C LEU A 139 -6.14 4.15 0.92
N ILE A 140 -5.43 3.41 0.06
CA ILE A 140 -6.02 2.62 -1.02
C ILE A 140 -6.99 1.58 -0.48
N ALA A 141 -6.71 0.95 0.66
CA ALA A 141 -7.60 -0.05 1.25
C ALA A 141 -8.91 0.59 1.75
N GLU A 142 -8.83 1.77 2.37
CA GLU A 142 -9.97 2.40 3.05
C GLU A 142 -10.78 3.39 2.20
N PHE A 143 -10.17 4.05 1.22
CA PHE A 143 -10.76 5.19 0.53
C PHE A 143 -10.83 4.99 -0.98
N GLU A 144 -11.76 5.69 -1.63
CA GLU A 144 -11.92 5.64 -3.08
C GLU A 144 -10.63 6.04 -3.81
N TRP A 145 -10.27 5.27 -4.84
CA TRP A 145 -8.98 5.45 -5.53
C TRP A 145 -8.81 6.85 -6.12
N SER A 146 -9.88 7.44 -6.68
CA SER A 146 -9.83 8.79 -7.24
C SER A 146 -9.44 9.84 -6.20
N ALA A 147 -9.93 9.72 -4.96
CA ALA A 147 -9.60 10.61 -3.85
C ALA A 147 -8.13 10.42 -3.40
N VAL A 148 -7.70 9.16 -3.28
CA VAL A 148 -6.31 8.83 -2.91
C VAL A 148 -5.32 9.32 -3.97
N PHE A 149 -5.66 9.22 -5.24
CA PHE A 149 -4.84 9.74 -6.34
C PHE A 149 -4.69 11.26 -6.30
N GLN A 150 -5.76 12.00 -5.98
CA GLN A 150 -5.70 13.46 -5.79
C GLN A 150 -4.78 13.84 -4.62
N TYR A 151 -4.92 13.16 -3.49
CA TYR A 151 -4.00 13.31 -2.36
C TYR A 151 -2.55 13.04 -2.75
N HIS A 152 -2.28 11.89 -3.38
CA HIS A 152 -0.95 11.50 -3.85
C HIS A 152 -0.35 12.58 -4.76
N SER A 153 -1.13 13.07 -5.73
CA SER A 153 -0.65 14.04 -6.72
C SER A 153 -0.15 15.33 -6.07
N VAL A 154 -0.89 15.85 -5.09
CA VAL A 154 -0.50 17.08 -4.37
C VAL A 154 0.65 16.78 -3.40
N PHE A 155 0.52 15.72 -2.59
CA PHE A 155 1.54 15.31 -1.63
C PHE A 155 2.91 15.10 -2.29
N PHE A 156 2.95 14.31 -3.36
CA PHE A 156 4.16 14.03 -4.12
C PHE A 156 4.85 15.32 -4.58
N ASN A 157 4.09 16.26 -5.15
CA ASN A 157 4.66 17.50 -5.68
C ASN A 157 5.24 18.39 -4.56
N CYS A 158 4.59 18.43 -3.38
CA CYS A 158 5.08 19.14 -2.19
C CYS A 158 6.39 18.51 -1.67
N ARG A 159 6.40 17.19 -1.46
CA ARG A 159 7.61 16.48 -1.00
C ARG A 159 8.76 16.58 -1.99
N ARG A 160 8.46 16.51 -3.29
CA ARG A 160 9.43 16.74 -4.36
C ARG A 160 10.06 18.14 -4.29
N SER A 161 9.29 19.19 -3.99
CA SER A 161 9.88 20.53 -3.79
C SER A 161 10.76 20.63 -2.54
N GLU A 162 10.41 19.94 -1.45
CA GLU A 162 11.24 19.90 -0.23
C GLU A 162 12.58 19.19 -0.50
N MET A 163 12.56 18.11 -1.28
CA MET A 163 13.78 17.41 -1.67
C MET A 163 14.72 18.27 -2.53
N ALA A 164 14.19 19.23 -3.29
CA ALA A 164 15.03 20.20 -4.02
C ALA A 164 15.86 21.07 -3.06
N THR A 165 15.45 21.21 -1.81
CA THR A 165 16.22 21.86 -0.73
C THR A 165 17.01 20.88 0.14
N GLY A 166 17.00 19.59 -0.20
CA GLY A 166 17.70 18.53 0.52
C GLY A 166 16.93 17.92 1.70
N ASP A 167 15.65 18.24 1.88
CA ASP A 167 14.81 17.67 2.93
C ASP A 167 13.99 16.49 2.41
N TYR A 168 14.22 15.30 3.00
CA TYR A 168 13.55 14.05 2.66
C TYR A 168 12.58 13.59 3.75
N SER A 169 12.58 14.25 4.91
CA SER A 169 11.87 13.79 6.11
C SER A 169 10.35 13.82 5.96
N GLY A 170 9.83 14.69 5.10
CA GLY A 170 8.40 14.88 4.91
C GLY A 170 7.66 13.67 4.33
N TRP A 171 8.36 12.74 3.66
CA TRP A 171 7.74 11.60 2.97
C TRP A 171 7.08 10.59 3.92
N GLY A 172 7.62 10.42 5.13
CA GLY A 172 7.05 9.55 6.16
C GLY A 172 5.90 10.18 6.96
N ILE A 173 5.63 11.48 6.75
CA ILE A 173 4.67 12.24 7.54
C ILE A 173 3.39 12.49 6.73
N PRO A 174 2.23 11.91 7.11
CA PRO A 174 0.97 12.19 6.46
C PRO A 174 0.60 13.67 6.54
N ALA A 175 0.15 14.26 5.43
CA ALA A 175 -0.32 15.64 5.40
C ALA A 175 -1.81 15.69 5.81
N THR A 176 -2.08 15.94 7.10
CA THR A 176 -3.43 15.90 7.67
C THR A 176 -4.42 16.86 7.01
N ASP A 177 -3.94 18.04 6.62
CA ASP A 177 -4.70 19.04 5.87
C ASP A 177 -5.11 18.51 4.48
N LEU A 178 -4.19 17.87 3.76
CA LEU A 178 -4.47 17.24 2.47
C LEU A 178 -5.41 16.04 2.61
N LEU A 179 -5.24 15.21 3.65
CA LEU A 179 -6.14 14.08 3.94
C LEU A 179 -7.57 14.56 4.19
N SER A 180 -7.72 15.62 4.99
CA SER A 180 -9.02 16.21 5.28
C SER A 180 -9.68 16.79 4.03
N LYS A 181 -8.88 17.45 3.18
CA LYS A 181 -9.37 18.08 1.95
C LYS A 181 -9.74 17.07 0.85
N HIS A 182 -8.97 16.00 0.71
CA HIS A 182 -9.07 15.11 -0.45
C HIS A 182 -9.61 13.71 -0.16
N VAL A 183 -9.39 13.17 1.05
CA VAL A 183 -9.53 11.72 1.31
C VAL A 183 -10.69 11.40 2.24
N TYR A 184 -10.78 12.05 3.41
CA TYR A 184 -11.68 11.59 4.48
C TYR A 184 -13.18 11.58 4.12
N ALA A 185 -13.61 12.43 3.18
CA ALA A 185 -14.98 12.44 2.69
C ALA A 185 -15.34 11.24 1.80
N TYR A 186 -14.35 10.47 1.33
CA TYR A 186 -14.50 9.44 0.30
C TYR A 186 -14.11 8.05 0.81
N ARG A 187 -14.43 7.76 2.08
CA ARG A 187 -14.24 6.41 2.62
C ARG A 187 -15.10 5.43 1.82
N LYS A 188 -14.50 4.32 1.39
CA LYS A 188 -15.22 3.24 0.74
C LYS A 188 -16.36 2.80 1.64
N ALA A 189 -17.48 2.43 1.03
CA ALA A 189 -18.47 1.67 1.77
C ALA A 189 -17.74 0.43 2.33
N MET A 190 -17.69 0.31 3.66
CA MET A 190 -17.33 -0.98 4.24
C MET A 190 -18.21 -2.04 3.56
N PRO A 191 -17.71 -3.25 3.31
CA PRO A 191 -18.60 -4.38 3.11
C PRO A 191 -19.37 -4.50 4.43
N GLY A 192 -20.47 -3.76 4.54
CA GLY A 192 -21.49 -4.06 5.50
C GLY A 192 -21.77 -5.54 5.29
N LYS A 193 -21.85 -6.30 6.39
CA LYS A 193 -22.74 -7.45 6.39
C LYS A 193 -23.97 -6.98 5.66
N GLN A 194 -24.19 -7.46 4.43
CA GLN A 194 -25.28 -6.97 3.60
C GLN A 194 -26.51 -6.93 4.52
N PRO A 195 -27.24 -5.81 4.63
CA PRO A 195 -28.64 -5.95 4.91
C PRO A 195 -29.09 -6.89 3.79
N ARG A 196 -29.43 -8.14 4.14
CA ARG A 196 -29.93 -9.12 3.18
C ARG A 196 -30.95 -8.35 2.37
N THR A 197 -30.68 -8.17 1.08
CA THR A 197 -31.67 -7.64 0.16
C THR A 197 -32.92 -8.43 0.46
N ALA A 198 -33.97 -7.71 0.84
CA ALA A 198 -35.29 -8.27 0.97
C ALA A 198 -35.71 -8.71 -0.44
N GLY A 199 -35.18 -9.84 -0.90
CA GLY A 199 -35.85 -10.66 -1.89
C GLY A 199 -37.12 -11.12 -1.20
N ASN A 200 -38.21 -10.38 -1.41
CA ASN A 200 -39.56 -10.69 -0.92
C ASN A 200 -39.56 -11.37 0.46
N MET A 201 -38.98 -10.72 1.47
CA MET A 201 -39.18 -11.19 2.84
C MET A 201 -40.57 -10.71 3.23
N ARG A 202 -41.59 -11.54 2.95
CA ARG A 202 -42.87 -11.46 3.64
C ARG A 202 -42.55 -11.32 5.13
N THR A 203 -42.90 -10.19 5.71
CA THR A 203 -42.83 -9.95 7.14
C THR A 203 -43.60 -11.08 7.82
N SER A 204 -42.86 -12.02 8.40
CA SER A 204 -43.49 -13.18 9.01
C SER A 204 -43.96 -12.82 10.40
N SER A 205 -45.28 -12.75 10.55
CA SER A 205 -45.97 -12.42 11.78
C SER A 205 -45.55 -13.38 12.91
N PRO A 206 -45.58 -12.98 14.19
CA PRO A 206 -45.39 -13.88 15.33
C PRO A 206 -46.36 -15.08 15.34
N THR A 207 -47.45 -14.99 14.59
CA THR A 207 -48.42 -16.07 14.37
C THR A 207 -47.96 -17.12 13.35
N ASP A 208 -46.90 -16.84 12.59
CA ASP A 208 -46.47 -17.73 11.51
C ASP A 208 -45.68 -18.93 12.04
N VAL A 209 -46.06 -20.10 11.54
CA VAL A 209 -45.49 -21.40 11.89
C VAL A 209 -43.96 -21.41 11.75
N CYS A 210 -43.29 -22.10 12.67
CA CYS A 210 -41.83 -22.17 12.67
C CYS A 210 -41.32 -22.91 11.42
N ARG A 211 -40.72 -22.18 10.49
CA ARG A 211 -40.14 -22.76 9.26
C ARG A 211 -39.00 -23.74 9.57
N LYS A 212 -38.15 -23.43 10.54
CA LYS A 212 -37.05 -24.31 10.95
C LYS A 212 -37.54 -25.64 11.54
N TYR A 213 -38.67 -25.63 12.25
CA TYR A 213 -39.32 -26.86 12.72
C TYR A 213 -39.82 -27.71 11.54
N ASN A 214 -40.45 -27.05 10.55
CA ASN A 214 -40.90 -27.71 9.34
C ASN A 214 -39.77 -28.29 8.47
N GLU A 215 -38.56 -27.75 8.58
CA GLU A 215 -37.33 -28.25 7.95
C GLU A 215 -36.55 -29.26 8.84
N GLY A 216 -37.04 -29.61 10.03
CA GLY A 216 -36.38 -30.55 10.96
C GLY A 216 -35.19 -29.98 11.73
N LYS A 217 -34.96 -28.65 11.65
CA LYS A 217 -33.80 -27.94 12.20
C LYS A 217 -34.08 -27.21 13.52
N CYS A 218 -35.32 -27.26 14.01
CA CYS A 218 -35.71 -26.68 15.30
C CYS A 218 -36.37 -27.78 16.15
N THR A 219 -35.65 -28.27 17.16
CA THR A 219 -36.07 -29.38 18.02
C THR A 219 -36.51 -28.92 19.41
N VAL A 220 -36.24 -27.67 19.77
CA VAL A 220 -36.53 -27.10 21.11
C VAL A 220 -37.99 -26.64 21.17
N THR A 221 -38.75 -27.14 22.17
CA THR A 221 -40.16 -26.79 22.41
C THR A 221 -40.33 -26.24 23.83
N PRO A 222 -40.85 -25.00 24.02
CA PRO A 222 -41.32 -24.08 22.99
C PRO A 222 -40.17 -23.50 22.15
N CYS A 223 -40.49 -23.09 20.91
CA CYS A 223 -39.53 -22.52 19.97
C CYS A 223 -38.76 -21.34 20.60
N PRO A 224 -37.42 -21.26 20.48
CA PRO A 224 -36.62 -20.15 21.00
C PRO A 224 -37.03 -18.77 20.44
N TRP A 225 -37.73 -18.76 19.29
CA TRP A 225 -38.25 -17.55 18.65
C TRP A 225 -39.76 -17.34 18.87
N GLY A 226 -40.37 -18.07 19.80
CA GLY A 226 -41.79 -17.92 20.17
C GLY A 226 -42.80 -18.35 19.10
N ARG A 227 -42.35 -19.03 18.03
CA ARG A 227 -43.20 -19.43 16.90
C ARG A 227 -43.85 -20.79 17.13
N PRO A 228 -45.12 -21.01 16.71
CA PRO A 228 -45.79 -22.29 16.89
C PRO A 228 -45.14 -23.41 16.05
N HIS A 229 -44.92 -24.55 16.69
CA HIS A 229 -44.46 -25.80 16.04
C HIS A 229 -45.65 -26.58 15.50
N SER A 230 -46.17 -26.16 14.36
CA SER A 230 -47.18 -26.89 13.58
C SER A 230 -46.73 -27.13 12.15
N CYS A 231 -47.23 -28.20 11.53
CA CYS A 231 -46.90 -28.59 10.18
C CYS A 231 -47.42 -27.55 9.18
N ALA A 232 -46.55 -27.04 8.30
CA ALA A 232 -46.91 -26.09 7.26
C ALA A 232 -47.77 -26.71 6.14
N THR A 233 -47.82 -28.05 6.04
CA THR A 233 -48.61 -28.77 5.03
C THR A 233 -50.04 -29.04 5.51
N CYS A 234 -50.24 -29.45 6.78
CA CYS A 234 -51.55 -29.88 7.28
C CYS A 234 -52.02 -29.15 8.56
N GLY A 235 -51.23 -28.21 9.09
CA GLY A 235 -51.57 -27.42 10.28
C GLY A 235 -51.50 -28.17 11.62
N LYS A 236 -51.31 -29.49 11.62
CA LYS A 236 -51.28 -30.31 12.84
C LYS A 236 -49.99 -30.11 13.64
N MET A 237 -50.09 -30.28 14.96
CA MET A 237 -48.92 -30.34 15.86
C MET A 237 -48.36 -31.76 15.90
N GLY A 238 -47.08 -31.91 16.23
CA GLY A 238 -46.42 -33.22 16.44
C GLY A 238 -45.46 -33.64 15.33
N HIS A 239 -45.61 -33.10 14.12
CA HIS A 239 -44.65 -33.30 13.04
C HIS A 239 -44.42 -32.02 12.22
N GLY A 240 -43.25 -31.92 11.59
CA GLY A 240 -42.95 -30.87 10.62
C GLY A 240 -43.19 -31.34 9.18
N LYS A 241 -43.26 -30.39 8.24
CA LYS A 241 -43.41 -30.67 6.80
C LYS A 241 -42.45 -31.74 6.26
N HIS A 242 -41.19 -31.74 6.72
CA HIS A 242 -40.17 -32.73 6.35
C HIS A 242 -40.55 -34.21 6.58
N GLN A 243 -41.61 -34.48 7.35
CA GLN A 243 -42.10 -35.84 7.60
C GLN A 243 -43.24 -36.27 6.67
N HIS A 244 -43.72 -35.37 5.80
CA HIS A 244 -44.58 -35.77 4.69
C HIS A 244 -43.71 -36.38 3.59
N LYS A 245 -44.09 -37.57 3.10
CA LYS A 245 -43.57 -38.09 1.83
C LYS A 245 -44.24 -37.29 0.71
N ASP A 246 -43.45 -36.88 -0.29
CA ASP A 246 -43.94 -36.22 -1.51
C ASP A 246 -44.98 -37.09 -2.24
#